data_AF-A0A3C0WCY4-F1
#
_entry.id   AF-A0A3C0WCY4-F1
#
_cell.length_a   1.000
_cell.length_b   1.000
_cell.length_c   1.000
_cell.angle_alpha   90.00
_cell.angle_beta   90.00
_cell.angle_gamma   90.00
#
_symmetry.space_group_name_H-M   'P 1'
#
loop_
_entity.id
_entity.type
_entity.pdbx_description
1 polymer ?
#
loop_
_entity_poly.entity_id
_entity_poly.type
_entity_poly.pdbx_seq_one_letter_code
_entity_poly.pdbx_strand_id
1 'polypeptide(L)' 'MLKGVNKQVVEVVEVDNEFFERAILFVKPEKQQNGEEALRENARRYVGSLRWRPRQPGGWRLWGVRLAQ' A
#
# COMPACT_ATOMS: atom_id res chain seq x y z
N MET A 1 20.81 -13.20 -16.00
CA MET A 1 19.46 -13.17 -16.60
C MET A 1 18.45 -13.58 -15.54
N LEU A 2 17.68 -12.64 -14.97
CA LEU A 2 16.62 -12.97 -14.01
C LEU A 2 15.39 -13.45 -14.78
N LYS A 3 15.02 -14.74 -14.61
CA LYS A 3 13.84 -15.35 -15.24
C LYS A 3 12.60 -14.50 -14.97
N GLY A 4 11.91 -14.12 -16.05
CA GLY A 4 10.74 -13.26 -16.04
C GLY A 4 9.68 -13.76 -15.07
N VAL A 5 9.46 -13.00 -14.00
CA VAL A 5 8.29 -13.16 -13.15
C VAL A 5 7.16 -12.44 -13.87
N ASN A 6 6.22 -13.18 -14.45
CA ASN A 6 5.00 -12.58 -15.00
C ASN A 6 4.24 -11.92 -13.84
N LYS A 7 4.30 -10.59 -13.77
CA LYS A 7 3.62 -9.80 -12.74
C LYS A 7 2.42 -9.14 -13.38
N GLN A 8 1.24 -9.65 -13.07
CA GLN A 8 0.01 -8.93 -13.34
C GLN A 8 -0.10 -7.75 -12.37
N VAL A 9 -0.51 -6.59 -12.89
CA VAL A 9 -0.60 -5.34 -12.16
C VAL A 9 -2.00 -4.77 -12.33
N VAL A 10 -2.54 -4.17 -11.28
CA VAL A 10 -3.79 -3.38 -11.32
C VAL A 10 -3.46 -1.94 -10.96
N GLU A 11 -3.76 -1.01 -11.85
CA GLU A 11 -3.68 0.43 -11.61
C GLU A 11 -5.06 0.96 -11.21
N VAL A 12 -5.12 1.67 -10.09
CA VAL A 12 -6.32 2.34 -9.59
C VAL A 12 -6.06 3.85 -9.65
N VAL A 13 -6.74 4.54 -10.58
CA VAL A 13 -6.57 5.98 -10.83
C VAL A 13 -7.52 6.83 -9.97
N GLU A 14 -8.71 6.31 -9.66
CA GLU A 14 -9.68 6.98 -8.78
C GLU A 14 -9.36 6.66 -7.33
N VAL A 15 -8.38 7.35 -6.77
CA VAL A 15 -8.12 7.36 -5.33
C VAL A 15 -8.71 8.66 -4.82
N ASP A 16 -9.87 8.63 -4.13
CA ASP A 16 -10.45 9.80 -3.44
C ASP A 16 -9.52 10.19 -2.26
N ASN A 17 -8.36 10.72 -2.58
CA ASN A 17 -7.28 11.00 -1.65
C ASN A 17 -6.59 12.32 -2.03
N GLU A 18 -6.40 13.19 -1.04
CA GLU A 18 -5.82 14.51 -1.23
C GLU A 18 -4.31 14.50 -1.58
N PHE A 19 -3.62 13.36 -1.39
CA PHE A 19 -2.17 13.24 -1.52
C PHE A 19 -1.71 12.38 -2.71
N PHE A 20 -2.53 11.42 -3.17
CA PHE A 20 -2.10 10.41 -4.15
C PHE A 20 -3.02 10.36 -5.37
N GLU A 21 -2.45 10.43 -6.58
CA GLU A 21 -3.19 10.39 -7.84
C GLU A 21 -3.56 8.96 -8.30
N ARG A 22 -2.80 7.95 -7.88
CA ARG A 22 -3.01 6.56 -8.30
C ARG A 22 -2.35 5.57 -7.35
N ALA A 23 -2.86 4.35 -7.34
CA ALA A 23 -2.25 3.22 -6.65
C ALA A 23 -1.92 2.09 -7.65
N ILE A 24 -0.72 1.52 -7.54
CA ILE A 24 -0.27 0.39 -8.35
C ILE A 24 -0.19 -0.83 -7.45
N LEU A 25 -0.99 -1.85 -7.74
CA LEU A 25 -1.04 -3.10 -6.99
C LEU A 25 -0.45 -4.23 -7.81
N PHE A 26 0.49 -4.97 -7.22
CA PHE A 26 1.04 -6.18 -7.81
C PHE A 26 0.21 -7.39 -7.36
N VAL A 27 -0.35 -8.12 -8.33
CA VAL A 27 -1.14 -9.31 -8.06
C VAL A 27 -0.22 -10.46 -7.71
N LYS A 28 -0.50 -11.13 -6.58
CA LYS A 28 0.20 -12.36 -6.20
C LYS A 28 0.05 -13.42 -7.30
N PRO A 29 1.09 -14.17 -7.66
CA PRO A 29 1.03 -15.18 -8.73
C PRO A 29 -0.15 -16.15 -8.60
N GLU A 30 -0.38 -16.69 -7.40
CA GLU A 30 -1.51 -17.57 -7.07
C GLU A 30 -2.91 -16.94 -7.20
N LYS A 31 -3.01 -15.62 -7.41
CA LYS A 31 -4.27 -14.90 -7.63
C LYS A 31 -4.41 -14.36 -9.05
N GLN A 32 -3.43 -14.58 -9.93
CA GLN A 32 -3.48 -14.11 -11.33
C GLN A 32 -4.52 -14.84 -12.18
N GLN A 33 -4.97 -16.03 -11.75
CA GLN A 33 -6.00 -16.80 -12.43
C GLN A 33 -7.42 -16.25 -12.17
N ASN A 34 -7.56 -15.34 -11.20
CA ASN A 34 -8.84 -14.68 -10.95
C ASN A 34 -9.20 -13.78 -12.13
N GLY A 35 -10.49 -13.70 -12.45
CA GLY A 35 -10.98 -12.82 -13.51
C GLY A 35 -10.59 -11.36 -13.27
N GLU A 36 -10.32 -10.65 -14.36
CA GLU A 36 -9.90 -9.24 -14.36
C GLU A 36 -10.86 -8.36 -13.55
N GLU A 37 -12.16 -8.56 -13.73
CA GLU A 37 -13.20 -7.80 -13.04
C GLU A 37 -13.13 -7.97 -11.52
N ALA A 38 -12.94 -9.20 -11.04
CA ALA A 38 -12.79 -9.49 -9.62
C ALA A 38 -11.51 -8.87 -9.04
N LEU A 39 -10.40 -8.86 -9.79
CA LEU A 39 -9.15 -8.21 -9.37
C LEU A 39 -9.32 -6.69 -9.31
N ARG A 40 -9.99 -6.09 -10.30
CA ARG A 40 -10.26 -4.66 -10.37
C ARG A 40 -11.18 -4.19 -9.25
N GLU A 41 -12.25 -4.93 -8.96
CA GLU A 41 -13.18 -4.60 -7.87
C GLU A 41 -12.48 -4.68 -6.51
N ASN A 42 -11.75 -5.76 -6.25
CA ASN A 42 -11.00 -5.93 -5.00
C ASN A 42 -9.91 -4.86 -4.84
N ALA A 43 -9.23 -4.48 -5.92
CA ALA A 43 -8.22 -3.42 -5.92
C ALA A 43 -8.83 -2.07 -5.53
N ARG A 44 -9.94 -1.67 -6.17
CA ARG A 44 -10.67 -0.43 -5.84
C ARG A 44 -11.12 -0.42 -4.39
N ARG A 45 -11.72 -1.52 -3.91
CA ARG A 45 -12.16 -1.66 -2.52
C ARG A 45 -11.01 -1.56 -1.53
N TYR A 46 -9.89 -2.21 -1.83
CA TYR A 46 -8.70 -2.17 -0.98
C TYR A 46 -8.13 -0.76 -0.87
N VAL A 47 -7.91 -0.10 -2.01
CA VAL A 47 -7.35 1.26 -2.07
C VAL A 47 -8.26 2.27 -1.38
N GLY A 48 -9.57 2.21 -1.60
CA GLY A 48 -10.55 3.08 -0.91
C GLY A 48 -10.65 2.85 0.60
N SER A 49 -10.20 1.70 1.10
CA SER A 49 -10.17 1.40 2.54
C SER A 49 -8.89 1.90 3.24
N LEU A 50 -7.88 2.33 2.49
CA LEU A 50 -6.61 2.76 3.05
C LEU A 50 -6.79 4.05 3.84
N ARG A 51 -6.51 3.99 5.14
CA ARG A 51 -6.41 5.18 5.99
C ARG A 51 -4.94 5.49 6.22
N TRP A 52 -4.54 6.73 5.94
CA TRP A 52 -3.21 7.21 6.30
C TRP A 52 -3.02 7.10 7.81
N ARG A 53 -2.14 6.19 8.24
CA ARG A 53 -1.68 6.07 9.63
C ARG A 53 -0.19 6.35 9.63
N PRO A 54 0.24 7.60 9.84
CA PRO A 54 1.66 7.88 9.97
C PRO A 54 2.20 7.05 11.13
N ARG A 55 3.28 6.31 10.90
CA ARG A 55 3.96 5.57 11.96
C ARG A 55 4.44 6.62 12.97
N GLN A 56 3.77 6.68 14.13
CA GLN A 56 4.22 7.53 15.22
C GLN A 56 5.65 7.09 15.58
N PRO A 57 6.64 8.01 15.58
CA PRO A 57 7.98 7.68 16.06
C PRO A 57 7.84 7.15 17.49
N GLY A 58 8.28 5.91 17.72
CA GLY A 58 8.24 5.28 19.03
C GLY A 58 8.90 6.17 20.09
N GLY A 59 8.28 6.27 21.26
CA GLY A 59 8.55 7.23 22.34
C GLY A 59 9.92 7.14 23.04
N TRP A 60 10.99 6.82 22.31
CA TRP A 60 12.36 6.74 22.85
C TRP A 60 13.02 8.13 22.99
N ARG A 61 12.37 9.21 22.51
CA ARG A 61 12.88 10.59 22.62
C ARG A 61 12.62 11.29 23.96
N LEU A 62 11.98 10.65 24.94
CA LEU A 62 11.68 11.25 26.26
C LEU A 62 12.69 10.91 27.39
N TRP A 63 13.71 10.09 27.12
CA TRP A 63 14.70 9.71 28.16
C TRP A 63 15.90 10.68 28.29
N GLY A 64 16.03 11.67 27.41
CA GLY A 64 17.20 12.58 27.38
C GLY A 64 17.12 13.79 28.31
N VAL A 65 15.98 14.06 28.95
CA VAL A 65 15.78 15.26 29.79
C VAL A 65 15.68 14.87 31.26
N ARG A 66 16.74 14.25 31.80
CA ARG A 66 16.86 14.05 33.27
C ARG A 66 18.29 13.99 33.82
N LEU A 67 19.29 14.37 33.02
CA LEU A 67 20.71 14.39 33.45
C LEU A 67 21.32 15.80 33.48
N ALA A 68 20.49 16.82 33.74
CA ALA A 68 20.96 18.18 33.99
C ALA A 68 20.14 18.82 35.12
N GLN A 69 20.33 18.31 36.34
CA GLN A 69 20.16 19.06 37.59
C GLN A 69 21.22 18.57 38.58
#